data_AF-X1SYE2-F1
#
_entry.id   AF-X1SYE2-F1
#
_cell.length_a   1.000
_cell.length_b   1.000
_cell.length_c   1.000
_cell.angle_alpha   90.00
_cell.angle_beta   90.00
_cell.angle_gamma   90.00
#
_symmetry.space_group_name_H-M   'P 1'
#
loop_
_entity.id
_entity.type
_entity.pdbx_description
1 polymer ?
#
loop_
_entity_poly.entity_id
_entity_poly.type
_entity_poly.pdbx_seq_one_letter_code
_entity_poly.pdbx_strand_id
1 'polypeptide(L)'
;LEDETTIKGITIISQSETPGLGSRIAESSFASKFARLNIGDVALKEDGGQIDAITGATISSGAVVDAVRTTAMEKVKSLKERK
;
A
#
# COMPACT_ATOMS: atom_id res chain seq x y z
N LEU A 1 -13.91 -2.44 15.15
CA LEU A 1 -13.02 -3.44 14.53
C LEU A 1 -12.85 -3.19 13.03
N GLU A 2 -13.92 -2.93 12.26
CA GLU A 2 -13.81 -2.59 10.83
C GLU A 2 -13.00 -1.31 10.58
N ASP A 3 -13.18 -0.26 11.38
CA ASP A 3 -12.36 0.97 11.28
C ASP A 3 -10.88 0.79 11.66
N GLU A 4 -10.56 -0.18 12.52
CA GLU A 4 -9.18 -0.38 13.02
C GLU A 4 -8.27 -1.05 11.97
N THR A 5 -8.86 -1.70 10.96
CA THR A 5 -8.13 -2.46 9.92
C THR A 5 -8.29 -1.88 8.52
N THR A 6 -8.92 -0.71 8.39
CA THR A 6 -9.15 -0.04 7.11
C THR A 6 -8.11 1.06 6.88
N ILE A 7 -7.49 1.06 5.69
CA ILE A 7 -6.55 2.09 5.29
C ILE A 7 -7.32 3.33 4.82
N LYS A 8 -7.01 4.50 5.41
CA LYS A 8 -7.63 5.78 5.03
C LYS A 8 -7.01 6.39 3.77
N GLY A 9 -5.74 6.10 3.54
CA GLY A 9 -4.96 6.57 2.40
C GLY A 9 -3.48 6.45 2.69
N ILE A 10 -2.66 6.64 1.66
CA ILE A 10 -1.20 6.66 1.76
C ILE A 10 -0.64 7.91 1.10
N THR A 11 0.56 8.30 1.49
CA THR A 11 1.32 9.36 0.83
C THR A 11 2.78 9.00 0.88
N ILE A 12 3.44 9.05 -0.28
CA ILE A 12 4.87 8.77 -0.40
C ILE A 12 5.62 10.08 -0.13
N ILE A 13 6.41 10.09 0.95
CA ILE A 13 7.17 11.28 1.38
C ILE A 13 8.49 11.39 0.63
N SER A 14 9.12 10.24 0.34
CA SER A 14 10.38 10.16 -0.38
C SER A 14 10.48 8.85 -1.15
N GLN A 15 11.24 8.89 -2.25
CA GLN A 15 11.57 7.74 -3.10
C GLN A 15 12.80 8.08 -3.93
N SER A 16 13.51 7.06 -4.40
CA SER A 16 14.71 7.18 -5.23
C SER A 16 14.62 6.32 -6.49
N GLU A 17 13.42 6.18 -7.06
CA GLU A 17 13.22 5.35 -8.25
C GLU A 17 13.54 6.06 -9.56
N THR A 18 13.66 5.26 -10.62
CA THR A 18 13.89 5.77 -11.98
C THR A 18 12.74 6.70 -12.41
N PRO A 19 13.05 7.96 -12.78
CA PRO A 19 12.03 8.91 -13.24
C PRO A 19 11.24 8.37 -14.44
N GLY A 20 9.92 8.54 -14.40
CA GLY A 20 9.02 8.17 -15.49
C GLY A 20 8.56 6.70 -15.50
N LEU A 21 9.13 5.85 -14.63
CA LEU A 21 8.73 4.46 -14.51
C LEU A 21 8.27 4.15 -13.08
N GLY A 22 9.23 3.87 -12.19
CA GLY A 22 8.96 3.58 -10.78
C GLY A 22 8.40 4.78 -10.04
N SER A 23 8.87 5.99 -10.39
CA SER A 23 8.48 7.24 -9.71
C SER A 23 6.98 7.52 -9.69
N ARG A 24 6.22 6.85 -10.56
CA ARG A 24 4.77 6.94 -10.68
C ARG A 24 4.01 6.38 -9.48
N ILE A 25 4.67 5.63 -8.59
CA ILE A 25 4.10 5.20 -7.31
C ILE A 25 3.65 6.38 -6.44
N ALA A 26 4.26 7.56 -6.60
CA ALA A 26 3.91 8.76 -5.86
C ALA A 26 2.69 9.51 -6.45
N GLU A 27 2.22 9.10 -7.63
CA GLU A 27 1.04 9.71 -8.25
C GLU A 27 -0.24 9.36 -7.48
N SER A 28 -1.17 10.31 -7.41
CA SER A 28 -2.47 10.11 -6.77
C SER A 28 -3.27 8.97 -7.43
N SER A 29 -3.04 8.71 -8.72
CA SER A 29 -3.65 7.61 -9.48
C SER A 29 -3.33 6.23 -8.89
N PHE A 30 -2.13 6.07 -8.30
CA PHE A 30 -1.71 4.86 -7.61
C PHE A 30 -2.03 4.93 -6.12
N ALA A 31 -1.65 6.03 -5.44
CA ALA A 31 -1.80 6.17 -4.00
C ALA A 31 -3.27 6.13 -3.52
N SER A 32 -4.23 6.61 -4.34
CA SER A 32 -5.66 6.57 -3.99
C SER A 32 -6.24 5.16 -3.96
N LYS A 33 -5.63 4.18 -4.63
CA LYS A 33 -6.08 2.78 -4.65
C LYS A 33 -6.05 2.12 -3.27
N PHE A 34 -5.24 2.66 -2.35
CA PHE A 34 -5.11 2.13 -0.98
C PHE A 34 -6.23 2.62 -0.06
N ALA A 35 -6.93 3.70 -0.42
CA ALA A 35 -7.98 4.23 0.43
C ALA A 35 -9.18 3.28 0.48
N ARG A 36 -9.75 3.11 1.67
CA ARG A 36 -10.91 2.25 1.96
C ARG A 36 -10.68 0.75 1.73
N LEU A 37 -9.43 0.31 1.54
CA LEU A 37 -9.09 -1.11 1.53
C LEU A 37 -8.89 -1.63 2.96
N ASN A 38 -9.32 -2.85 3.21
CA ASN A 38 -8.89 -3.58 4.39
C ASN A 38 -7.43 -4.02 4.23
N ILE A 39 -6.66 -4.09 5.32
CA ILE A 39 -5.27 -4.58 5.32
C ILE A 39 -5.14 -5.96 4.66
N GLY A 40 -6.18 -6.82 4.77
CA GLY A 40 -6.20 -8.13 4.10
C GLY A 40 -6.19 -8.05 2.57
N ASP A 41 -6.75 -6.98 2.01
CA ASP A 41 -6.90 -6.74 0.56
C ASP A 41 -5.72 -5.97 -0.06
N VAL A 42 -4.80 -5.47 0.78
CA VAL A 42 -3.60 -4.74 0.36
C VAL A 42 -2.56 -5.74 -0.17
N ALA A 43 -2.75 -6.13 -1.41
CA ALA A 43 -1.82 -6.89 -2.23
C ALA A 43 -1.99 -6.46 -3.70
N LEU A 44 -1.01 -6.77 -4.56
CA LEU A 44 -1.21 -6.60 -6.00
C LEU A 44 -2.29 -7.58 -6.47
N LYS A 45 -3.01 -7.24 -7.55
CA LYS A 45 -4.02 -8.15 -8.11
C LYS A 45 -3.43 -9.50 -8.55
N GLU A 46 -2.18 -9.51 -9.01
CA GLU A 46 -1.45 -10.75 -9.34
C GLU A 46 -1.21 -11.65 -8.11
N ASP A 47 -1.14 -11.05 -6.92
CA ASP A 47 -0.96 -11.71 -5.62
C ASP A 47 -2.29 -11.89 -4.85
N GLY A 48 -3.43 -11.69 -5.53
CA GLY A 48 -4.77 -11.89 -4.95
C GLY A 48 -5.33 -10.71 -4.15
N GLY A 49 -4.72 -9.52 -4.24
CA GLY A 49 -5.25 -8.29 -3.66
C GLY A 49 -6.07 -7.44 -4.63
N GLN A 50 -6.26 -6.16 -4.27
CA GLN A 50 -7.10 -5.23 -5.04
C GLN A 50 -6.32 -4.13 -5.78
N ILE A 51 -5.00 -4.08 -5.67
CA ILE A 51 -4.19 -2.99 -6.20
C ILE A 51 -3.61 -3.37 -7.57
N ASP A 52 -3.92 -2.60 -8.61
CA ASP A 52 -3.24 -2.78 -9.90
C ASP A 52 -1.83 -2.19 -9.85
N ALA A 53 -0.85 -3.01 -10.25
CA ALA A 53 0.51 -2.58 -10.51
C ALA A 53 0.58 -1.50 -11.60
N ILE A 54 1.59 -0.65 -11.52
CA ILE A 54 1.92 0.30 -12.59
C ILE A 54 2.65 -0.47 -13.68
N THR A 55 2.17 -0.38 -14.92
CA THR A 55 2.78 -1.04 -16.08
C THR A 55 4.25 -0.64 -16.21
N GLY A 56 5.14 -1.64 -16.25
CA GLY A 56 6.59 -1.44 -16.31
C GLY A 56 7.26 -1.12 -14.97
N ALA A 57 6.50 -1.00 -13.88
CA ALA A 57 6.98 -0.69 -12.54
C ALA A 57 6.39 -1.66 -11.50
N THR A 58 6.34 -2.95 -11.83
CA THR A 58 5.79 -3.99 -10.93
C THR A 58 6.58 -4.10 -9.64
N ILE A 59 7.92 -4.07 -9.70
CA ILE A 59 8.79 -4.14 -8.52
C ILE A 59 8.54 -2.97 -7.58
N SER A 60 8.48 -1.76 -8.13
CA SER A 60 8.11 -0.53 -7.43
C SER A 60 6.74 -0.60 -6.76
N SER A 61 5.75 -1.07 -7.52
CA SER A 61 4.36 -1.21 -7.06
C SER A 61 4.27 -2.21 -5.91
N GLY A 62 4.91 -3.37 -6.06
CA GLY A 62 5.00 -4.40 -5.03
C GLY A 62 5.67 -3.88 -3.76
N ALA A 63 6.80 -3.18 -3.88
CA ALA A 63 7.50 -2.61 -2.74
C ALA A 63 6.61 -1.66 -1.91
N VAL A 64 5.79 -0.82 -2.55
CA VAL A 64 4.85 0.06 -1.82
C VAL A 64 3.75 -0.75 -1.16
N VAL A 65 3.17 -1.71 -1.88
CA VAL A 65 2.10 -2.58 -1.35
C VAL A 65 2.57 -3.34 -0.11
N ASP A 66 3.75 -3.95 -0.18
CA ASP A 66 4.35 -4.70 0.93
C ASP A 66 4.67 -3.80 2.12
N ALA A 67 5.22 -2.61 1.87
CA ALA A 67 5.52 -1.65 2.92
C ALA A 67 4.26 -1.19 3.66
N VAL A 68 3.19 -0.90 2.92
CA VAL A 68 1.90 -0.48 3.48
C VAL A 68 1.28 -1.62 4.28
N ARG A 69 1.22 -2.83 3.72
CA ARG A 69 0.66 -4.01 4.38
C ARG A 69 1.38 -4.31 5.69
N THR A 70 2.71 -4.38 5.65
CA THR A 70 3.55 -4.71 6.81
C THR A 70 3.36 -3.69 7.93
N THR A 71 3.48 -2.40 7.60
CA THR A 71 3.34 -1.31 8.57
C THR A 71 1.96 -1.30 9.21
N ALA A 72 0.91 -1.53 8.41
CA ALA A 72 -0.46 -1.56 8.92
C ALA A 72 -0.71 -2.77 9.84
N MET A 73 -0.18 -3.95 9.49
CA MET A 73 -0.27 -5.14 10.34
C MET A 73 0.45 -4.98 11.68
N GLU A 74 1.67 -4.43 11.65
CA GLU A 74 2.44 -4.13 12.87
C GLU A 74 1.68 -3.15 13.77
N LYS A 75 1.08 -2.11 13.17
CA LYS A 75 0.30 -1.14 13.93
C LYS A 75 -0.92 -1.79 14.59
N VAL A 76 -1.67 -2.61 13.86
CA VAL A 76 -2.83 -3.33 14.40
C VAL A 76 -2.42 -4.28 15.53
N LYS A 77 -1.31 -5.01 15.38
CA LYS A 77 -0.75 -5.86 16.43
C LYS A 77 -0.45 -5.05 17.69
N SER A 78 0.26 -3.92 17.55
CA SER A 78 0.61 -3.03 18.67
C SER A 78 -0.60 -2.43 19.38
N LEU A 79 -1.72 -2.22 18.67
CA LEU A 79 -2.97 -1.71 19.26
C LEU A 79 -3.72 -2.80 20.04
N LYS A 80 -3.65 -4.05 19.60
CA LYS A 80 -4.24 -5.20 20.30
C LYS A 80 -3.48 -5.54 21.57
N GLU A 81 -2.15 -5.45 21.56
CA GLU A 81 -1.29 -5.73 22.73
C GLU A 81 -1.39 -4.66 23.84
N ARG A 82 -1.95 -3.48 23.53
CA ARG A 82 -2.15 -2.37 24.47
C ARG A 82 -3.56 -2.31 25.06
N LYS A 83 -4.48 -3.17 24.61
CA LYS A 83 -5.83 -3.35 25.16
C LYS A 83 -5.83 -4.53 26.11
#